data_AF-A0A328FLQ5-F1
#
_entry.id   AF-A0A328FLQ5-F1
#
_cell.length_a   1.000
_cell.length_b   1.000
_cell.length_c   1.000
_cell.angle_alpha   90.00
_cell.angle_beta   90.00
_cell.angle_gamma   90.00
#
_symmetry.space_group_name_H-M   'P 1'
#
loop_
_entity.id
_entity.type
_entity.pdbx_description
1 polymer ?
#
loop_
_entity_poly.entity_id
_entity_poly.type
_entity_poly.pdbx_seq_one_letter_code
_entity_poly.pdbx_strand_id
1 'polypeptide(L)'
;MTITYSESSQKANLKKRWDRDDVSMKIIDFQTHKEKLSQREFAKDNGVPRTTLQNWLNRMNRIDADPSMVSFFESPAGVKFLHILIQALHFGG
;
A
#
# COMPACT_ATOMS: atom_id res chain seq x y z
N MET A 1 -7.16 42.07 12.95
CA MET A 1 -7.96 40.83 12.96
C MET A 1 -7.66 40.05 11.69
N THR A 2 -6.86 38.99 11.77
CA THR A 2 -6.70 38.03 10.67
C THR A 2 -6.71 36.63 11.29
N ILE A 3 -7.79 35.92 10.99
CA ILE A 3 -8.19 34.64 11.58
C ILE A 3 -7.52 33.51 10.79
N THR A 4 -6.77 32.69 11.51
CA THR A 4 -6.52 31.24 11.36
C THR A 4 -6.52 30.65 9.93
N TYR A 5 -5.34 30.39 9.36
CA TYR A 5 -5.18 29.44 8.25
C TYR A 5 -4.21 28.28 8.56
N SER A 6 -3.45 28.38 9.65
CA SER A 6 -2.28 27.52 9.89
C SER A 6 -2.54 26.32 10.82
N GLU A 7 -3.68 26.26 11.50
CA GLU A 7 -3.97 25.18 12.48
C GLU A 7 -4.63 23.94 11.88
N SER A 8 -5.20 24.03 10.66
CA SER A 8 -5.90 22.93 10.00
C SER A 8 -4.95 21.82 9.50
N SER A 9 -3.75 22.20 9.04
CA SER A 9 -2.80 21.26 8.43
C SER A 9 -2.08 20.37 9.45
N GLN A 10 -2.03 20.76 10.72
CA GLN A 10 -1.30 20.02 11.76
C GLN A 10 -2.14 18.89 12.37
N LYS A 11 -3.48 19.01 12.39
CA LYS A 11 -4.37 17.95 12.91
C LYS A 11 -4.56 16.76 11.95
N ALA A 12 -4.24 16.93 10.66
CA ALA A 12 -4.39 15.86 9.66
C ALA A 12 -3.21 14.86 9.64
N ASN A 13 -2.07 15.18 10.29
CA ASN A 13 -0.80 14.46 10.17
C ASN A 13 -0.49 13.53 11.37
N LEU A 14 -1.53 12.95 11.98
CA LEU A 14 -1.38 11.91 13.02
C LEU A 14 -1.93 10.55 12.55
N LYS A 15 -2.14 10.37 11.25
CA LYS A 15 -2.48 9.05 10.71
C LYS A 15 -1.24 8.18 10.79
N LYS A 16 -1.27 7.16 11.67
CA LYS A 16 -0.29 6.08 11.76
C LYS A 16 0.14 5.69 10.34
N ARG A 17 1.36 6.06 9.97
CA ARG A 17 1.91 5.78 8.66
C ARG A 17 2.38 4.33 8.68
N TRP A 18 1.66 3.47 7.97
CA TRP A 18 2.03 2.07 7.85
C TRP A 18 3.21 1.96 6.89
N ASP A 19 4.18 1.14 7.28
CA ASP A 19 5.31 0.82 6.42
C ASP A 19 4.82 0.07 5.17
N ARG A 20 5.36 0.41 4.00
CA ARG A 20 4.83 -0.11 2.73
C ARG A 20 5.10 -1.61 2.57
N ASP A 21 6.21 -2.10 3.09
CA ASP A 21 6.59 -3.50 2.97
C ASP A 21 5.73 -4.34 3.91
N ASP A 22 5.52 -3.88 5.14
CA ASP A 22 4.59 -4.51 6.09
C ASP A 22 3.14 -4.57 5.56
N VAL A 23 2.69 -3.51 4.87
CA VAL A 23 1.38 -3.49 4.22
C VAL A 23 1.30 -4.53 3.10
N SER A 24 2.30 -4.60 2.20
CA SER A 24 2.32 -5.58 1.11
C SER A 24 2.32 -7.01 1.67
N MET A 25 3.16 -7.31 2.66
CA MET A 25 3.20 -8.63 3.31
C MET A 25 1.84 -9.04 3.90
N LYS A 26 1.16 -8.13 4.59
CA LYS A 26 -0.18 -8.40 5.16
C LYS A 26 -1.25 -8.60 4.09
N ILE A 27 -1.16 -7.91 2.96
CA ILE A 27 -2.11 -8.10 1.85
C ILE A 27 -1.89 -9.47 1.19
N ILE A 28 -0.64 -9.84 0.91
CA ILE A 28 -0.30 -11.14 0.34
C ILE A 28 -0.77 -12.26 1.27
N ASP A 29 -0.46 -12.16 2.56
CA ASP A 29 -0.86 -13.16 3.56
C ASP A 29 -2.39 -13.32 3.64
N PHE A 30 -3.13 -12.21 3.61
CA PHE A 30 -4.59 -12.24 3.52
C PHE A 30 -5.08 -12.92 2.23
N GLN A 31 -4.47 -12.62 1.08
CA GLN A 31 -4.87 -13.21 -0.21
C GLN A 31 -4.59 -14.71 -0.27
N THR A 32 -3.49 -15.19 0.33
CA THR A 32 -3.17 -16.62 0.45
C THR A 32 -4.18 -17.35 1.34
N HIS A 33 -4.70 -16.70 2.37
CA HIS A 33 -5.63 -17.29 3.34
C HIS A 33 -7.11 -16.90 3.13
N LYS A 34 -7.44 -16.23 2.02
CA LYS A 34 -8.78 -15.64 1.78
C LYS A 34 -9.94 -16.65 1.80
N GLU A 35 -9.65 -17.92 1.54
CA GLU A 35 -10.65 -19.01 1.55
C GLU A 35 -10.91 -19.55 2.96
N LYS A 36 -10.00 -19.30 3.90
CA LYS A 36 -10.02 -19.81 5.27
C LYS A 36 -10.35 -18.75 6.31
N LEU A 37 -10.03 -17.48 6.05
CA LEU A 37 -10.19 -16.38 6.99
C LEU A 37 -11.04 -15.26 6.38
N SER A 38 -12.01 -14.77 7.14
CA SER A 38 -12.73 -13.56 6.76
C SER A 38 -11.83 -12.32 6.91
N GLN A 39 -12.11 -11.27 6.14
CA GLN A 39 -11.43 -9.97 6.29
C GLN A 39 -11.49 -9.44 7.73
N ARG A 40 -12.56 -9.74 8.46
CA ARG A 40 -12.75 -9.27 9.84
C ARG A 40 -11.84 -10.01 10.81
N GLU A 41 -11.70 -11.32 10.65
CA GLU A 41 -10.81 -12.16 11.47
C GLU A 41 -9.36 -11.79 11.21
N PHE A 42 -8.94 -11.77 9.95
CA PHE A 42 -7.57 -11.40 9.58
C PHE A 42 -7.17 -10.01 10.11
N ALA A 43 -8.04 -9.02 9.97
CA ALA A 43 -7.81 -7.67 10.43
C ALA A 43 -7.66 -7.60 11.96
N LYS A 44 -8.50 -8.36 12.69
CA LYS A 44 -8.43 -8.46 14.15
C LYS A 44 -7.10 -9.09 14.59
N ASP A 45 -6.72 -10.20 13.97
CA ASP A 45 -5.52 -10.97 14.34
C ASP A 45 -4.23 -10.21 14.02
N ASN A 46 -4.25 -9.39 12.97
CA ASN A 46 -3.11 -8.57 12.55
C ASN A 46 -3.08 -7.16 13.16
N GLY A 47 -4.04 -6.81 14.03
CA GLY A 47 -4.11 -5.48 14.65
C GLY A 47 -4.33 -4.35 13.66
N VAL A 48 -4.95 -4.63 12.52
CA VAL A 48 -5.25 -3.66 11.45
C VAL A 48 -6.75 -3.33 11.48
N PRO A 49 -7.17 -2.05 11.44
CA PRO A 49 -8.57 -1.73 11.29
C PRO A 49 -9.13 -2.30 9.97
N ARG A 50 -10.29 -2.95 10.00
CA ARG A 50 -10.93 -3.55 8.80
C ARG A 50 -11.03 -2.58 7.62
N THR A 51 -11.39 -1.32 7.87
CA THR A 51 -11.50 -0.28 6.84
C THR A 51 -10.16 0.08 6.20
N THR A 52 -9.07 -0.06 6.96
CA THR A 52 -7.70 0.14 6.46
C THR A 52 -7.30 -1.01 5.54
N LEU A 53 -7.53 -2.25 5.97
CA LEU A 53 -7.32 -3.44 5.12
C LEU A 53 -8.15 -3.36 3.83
N GLN A 54 -9.42 -2.98 3.94
CA GLN A 54 -10.30 -2.81 2.78
C GLN A 54 -9.80 -1.71 1.83
N ASN A 55 -9.33 -0.58 2.36
CA ASN A 55 -8.74 0.48 1.53
C ASN A 55 -7.47 0.01 0.81
N TRP A 56 -6.63 -0.81 1.45
CA TRP A 56 -5.45 -1.41 0.83
C TRP A 56 -5.82 -2.38 -0.29
N LEU A 57 -6.76 -3.28 -0.04
CA LEU A 57 -7.27 -4.22 -1.06
C LEU A 57 -7.92 -3.48 -2.23
N ASN A 58 -8.74 -2.47 -1.96
CA ASN A 58 -9.35 -1.64 -2.99
C ASN A 58 -8.29 -0.88 -3.79
N ARG A 59 -7.24 -0.37 -3.14
CA ARG A 59 -6.14 0.30 -3.85
C ARG A 59 -5.40 -0.65 -4.79
N MET A 60 -5.16 -1.89 -4.36
CA MET A 60 -4.54 -2.91 -5.19
C MET A 60 -5.44 -3.31 -6.36
N ASN A 61 -6.73 -3.54 -6.11
CA ASN A 61 -7.72 -3.85 -7.15
C ASN A 61 -7.98 -2.68 -8.10
N ARG A 62 -7.73 -1.42 -7.68
CA ARG A 62 -7.83 -0.23 -8.54
C ARG A 62 -6.59 -0.02 -9.40
N ILE A 63 -5.47 -0.63 -9.06
CA ILE A 63 -4.36 -0.75 -9.99
C ILE A 63 -4.80 -1.85 -10.95
N ASP A 64 -5.39 -1.46 -12.07
CA ASP A 64 -5.75 -2.34 -13.18
C ASP A 64 -4.47 -2.81 -13.90
N ALA A 65 -3.60 -3.45 -13.12
CA ALA A 65 -2.41 -4.12 -13.61
C ALA A 65 -2.67 -5.61 -13.52
N ASP A 66 -2.23 -6.30 -14.57
CA ASP A 66 -2.26 -7.75 -14.62
C ASP A 66 -1.64 -8.35 -13.33
N PRO A 67 -2.25 -9.37 -12.69
CA PRO A 67 -1.72 -9.98 -11.48
C PRO A 67 -0.27 -10.47 -11.61
N SER A 68 0.15 -10.88 -12.82
CA SER A 68 1.52 -11.25 -13.14
C SER A 68 2.45 -10.04 -13.16
N MET A 69 1.95 -8.87 -13.58
CA MET A 69 2.68 -7.60 -13.54
C MET A 69 2.90 -7.15 -12.09
N VAL A 70 1.89 -7.27 -11.23
CA VAL A 70 2.01 -6.98 -9.79
C VAL A 70 3.04 -7.90 -9.14
N SER A 71 2.91 -9.21 -9.37
CA SER A 71 3.85 -10.22 -8.86
C SER A 71 5.28 -9.98 -9.36
N PHE A 72 5.44 -9.54 -10.61
CA PHE A 72 6.74 -9.18 -11.18
C PHE A 72 7.35 -7.98 -10.45
N PHE A 73 6.60 -6.87 -10.28
CA PHE A 73 7.11 -5.67 -9.63
C PHE A 73 7.39 -5.84 -8.12
N GLU A 74 6.76 -6.80 -7.45
CA GLU A 74 7.07 -7.18 -6.07
C GLU A 74 8.29 -8.11 -5.96
N SER A 75 8.76 -8.70 -7.06
CA SER A 75 9.95 -9.57 -7.07
C SER A 75 11.27 -8.76 -7.04
N PRO A 76 12.39 -9.34 -6.56
CA PRO A 76 13.69 -8.68 -6.59
C PRO A 76 14.14 -8.24 -8.00
N ALA A 77 13.72 -8.98 -9.03
CA ALA A 77 13.99 -8.65 -10.42
C ALA A 77 13.18 -7.42 -10.87
N GLY A 78 11.90 -7.35 -10.52
CA GLY A 78 11.03 -6.23 -10.86
C GLY A 78 11.42 -4.93 -10.14
N VAL A 79 11.85 -5.01 -8.88
CA VAL A 79 12.37 -3.84 -8.15
C VAL A 79 13.64 -3.30 -8.81
N LYS A 80 14.58 -4.18 -9.21
CA LYS A 80 15.77 -3.78 -9.96
C LYS A 80 15.41 -3.16 -11.31
N PHE A 81 14.45 -3.74 -12.02
CA PHE A 81 13.96 -3.19 -13.28
C PHE A 81 13.38 -1.78 -13.11
N LEU A 82 12.56 -1.56 -12.08
CA LEU A 82 11.99 -0.23 -11.80
C LEU A 82 13.09 0.80 -11.48
N HIS A 83 14.11 0.39 -10.73
CA HIS A 83 15.26 1.24 -10.43
C HIS A 83 16.05 1.62 -11.70
N ILE A 84 16.25 0.69 -12.63
CA ILE A 84 16.89 0.95 -13.94
C ILE A 84 16.02 1.90 -14.77
N LEU A 85 14.71 1.66 -14.84
CA LEU A 85 13.76 2.48 -15.58
C LEU A 85 13.79 3.94 -15.11
N ILE A 86 13.73 4.16 -13.79
CA ILE A 86 13.78 5.50 -13.19
C ILE A 86 15.11 6.19 -13.49
N GLN A 87 16.23 5.46 -13.43
CA GLN A 87 17.53 6.03 -13.79
C GLN A 87 17.58 6.41 -15.28
N ALA A 88 17.12 5.54 -16.18
CA ALA A 88 17.09 5.83 -17.61
C ALA A 88 16.22 7.07 -17.94
N LEU A 89 15.11 7.26 -17.24
CA LEU A 89 14.24 8.44 -17.38
C LEU A 89 14.87 9.72 -16.86
N HIS A 90 15.60 9.67 -15.74
CA HIS A 90 16.26 10.85 -15.18
C HIS A 90 17.54 11.24 -15.91
N PHE A 91 18.29 10.26 -16.43
CA PHE A 91 19.60 10.49 -17.04
C PHE A 91 19.58 10.40 -18.58
N GLY A 92 18.44 10.06 -19.18
CA GLY A 92 18.25 9.96 -20.64
C GLY A 92 17.50 11.14 -21.26
N GLY A 93 17.29 12.23 -20.51
CA GLY A 93 16.66 13.48 -20.99
C GLY A 93 17.65 14.57 -21.33
#